data_AF-A0A553PWJ1-F1
#
_entry.id   AF-A0A553PWJ1-F1
#
_cell.length_a   1.000
_cell.length_b   1.000
_cell.length_c   1.000
_cell.angle_alpha   90.00
_cell.angle_beta   90.00
_cell.angle_gamma   90.00
#
_symmetry.space_group_name_H-M   'P 1'
#
loop_
_entity.id
_entity.type
_entity.pdbx_description
1 polymer ?
#
loop_
_entity_poly.entity_id
_entity_poly.type
_entity_poly.pdbx_seq_one_letter_code
_entity_poly.pdbx_strand_id
1 'polypeptide(L)'
;PVFYFEIGTLFELGLEKFLVLHCEAGVGKKKEHQSVLESMEAESRAFLHRLLPHVPLPSDQDHHKWLQNFEASMNESSSGGQEGLAEKLKEAEEAQKVLQKDCETYKKVLAETEGILQRLQSSVEQEETSWREKLEVSQAQLTQMTQKVNALEQEVDRLNSDGDVEGLRRDKQHLEAELERAEGESAAYMSEVLELKDLLTELQNKLDGSYNEAVRQNEELDLLKTQLTETLCKLETEEGERQKVAGDLYKAQQSLELIQEEIVKAAGQADLIETSSLTPTEEIDRKEKVTAGLNQTVQELQELLQSVNRQLTKGHERVRVSSN
;
A
#
# COMPACT_ATOMS: atom_id res chain seq x y z
N PRO A 1 -97.74 53.43 51.94
CA PRO A 1 -99.17 53.08 51.72
C PRO A 1 -99.78 52.26 52.87
N VAL A 2 -99.09 51.20 53.33
CA VAL A 2 -99.59 50.31 54.40
C VAL A 2 -99.62 51.00 55.77
N PHE A 3 -98.60 51.78 56.11
CA PHE A 3 -98.51 52.52 57.37
C PHE A 3 -99.59 53.61 57.56
N TYR A 4 -100.03 54.26 56.49
CA TYR A 4 -101.08 55.29 56.56
C TYR A 4 -102.48 54.67 56.77
N PHE A 5 -102.68 53.41 56.34
CA PHE A 5 -103.97 52.70 56.44
C PHE A 5 -104.23 52.17 57.87
N GLU A 6 -103.17 51.81 58.60
CA GLU A 6 -103.26 51.35 60.01
C GLU A 6 -103.45 52.50 61.00
N ILE A 7 -102.89 53.68 60.72
CA ILE A 7 -103.09 54.87 61.58
C ILE A 7 -104.51 55.41 61.42
N GLY A 8 -105.06 55.41 60.20
CA GLY A 8 -106.43 55.84 59.94
C GLY A 8 -107.48 54.97 60.62
N THR A 9 -107.31 53.65 60.59
CA THR A 9 -108.24 52.69 61.23
C THR A 9 -108.17 52.75 62.75
N LEU A 10 -107.00 53.01 63.35
CA LEU A 10 -106.87 53.22 64.80
C LEU A 10 -107.48 54.54 65.28
N PHE A 11 -107.43 55.60 64.46
CA PHE A 11 -108.08 56.88 64.79
C PHE A 11 -109.61 56.79 64.68
N GLU A 12 -110.14 56.04 63.69
CA GLU A 12 -111.58 55.74 63.60
C GLU A 12 -112.08 54.91 64.79
N LEU A 13 -111.34 53.86 65.20
CA LEU A 13 -111.67 53.07 66.39
C LEU A 13 -111.61 53.89 67.69
N GLY A 14 -110.69 54.87 67.76
CA GLY A 14 -110.59 55.82 68.85
C GLY A 14 -111.78 56.79 68.91
N LEU A 15 -112.23 57.29 67.75
CA LEU A 15 -113.39 58.17 67.63
C LEU A 15 -114.72 57.44 67.88
N GLU A 16 -114.87 56.19 67.42
CA GLU A 16 -116.05 55.36 67.73
C GLU A 16 -116.17 55.09 69.22
N LYS A 17 -115.07 54.74 69.90
CA LYS A 17 -115.05 54.62 71.38
C LYS A 17 -115.37 55.95 72.08
N PHE A 18 -114.89 57.07 71.53
CA PHE A 18 -115.16 58.41 72.06
C PHE A 18 -116.64 58.79 71.93
N LEU A 19 -117.29 58.46 70.81
CA LEU A 19 -118.72 58.70 70.57
C LEU A 19 -119.64 57.78 71.41
N VAL A 20 -119.29 56.50 71.57
CA VAL A 20 -120.05 55.54 72.40
C VAL A 20 -120.07 55.97 73.87
N LEU A 21 -118.94 56.46 74.40
CA LEU A 21 -118.86 57.01 75.76
C LEU A 21 -119.65 58.32 75.95
N HIS A 22 -119.86 59.10 74.90
CA HIS A 22 -120.58 60.37 74.97
C HIS A 22 -122.12 60.24 74.87
N CYS A 23 -122.64 59.11 74.37
CA CYS A 23 -124.08 58.84 74.22
C CYS A 23 -124.74 58.18 75.45
N GLU A 24 -124.02 57.42 76.27
CA GLU A 24 -124.60 56.68 77.41
C GLU A 24 -124.58 57.43 78.76
N ALA A 25 -123.90 58.58 78.86
CA ALA A 25 -123.73 59.30 80.14
C ALA A 25 -124.13 60.78 80.04
N GLY A 26 -125.43 61.00 79.84
CA GLY A 26 -126.05 62.27 80.19
C GLY A 26 -125.93 62.52 81.70
N VAL A 27 -125.14 63.53 82.06
CA VAL A 27 -125.10 64.24 83.34
C VAL A 27 -124.29 63.58 84.49
N GLY A 28 -122.97 63.86 84.48
CA GLY A 28 -122.36 64.55 85.61
C GLY A 28 -121.38 63.80 86.54
N LYS A 29 -120.14 63.52 86.09
CA LYS A 29 -118.91 63.49 86.93
C LYS A 29 -117.65 63.85 86.13
N LYS A 30 -117.16 65.09 86.28
CA LYS A 30 -116.03 65.70 85.53
C LYS A 30 -114.64 65.07 85.81
N LYS A 31 -114.49 64.27 86.87
CA LYS A 31 -113.19 63.68 87.28
C LYS A 31 -112.85 62.36 86.59
N GLU A 32 -113.85 61.60 86.18
CA GLU A 32 -113.66 60.25 85.63
C GLU A 32 -113.24 60.30 84.15
N HIS A 33 -113.78 61.25 83.38
CA HIS A 33 -113.37 61.51 82.00
C HIS A 33 -111.91 61.97 81.85
N GLN A 34 -111.42 62.80 82.77
CA GLN A 34 -110.05 63.31 82.74
C GLN A 34 -109.03 62.17 82.90
N SER A 35 -109.32 61.22 83.80
CA SER A 35 -108.45 60.06 84.07
C SER A 35 -108.36 59.10 82.87
N VAL A 36 -109.43 58.94 82.09
CA VAL A 36 -109.43 58.05 80.91
C VAL A 36 -108.63 58.66 79.76
N LEU A 37 -108.73 59.98 79.56
CA LEU A 37 -107.97 60.70 78.54
C LEU A 37 -106.45 60.64 78.81
N GLU A 38 -106.04 60.89 80.05
CA GLU A 38 -104.63 60.82 80.47
C GLU A 38 -104.05 59.40 80.31
N SER A 39 -104.86 58.36 80.56
CA SER A 39 -104.46 56.97 80.34
C SER A 39 -104.25 56.66 78.85
N MET A 40 -105.12 57.14 77.97
CA MET A 40 -105.01 56.91 76.53
C MET A 40 -103.81 57.67 75.94
N GLU A 41 -103.59 58.92 76.38
CA GLU A 41 -102.43 59.72 75.97
C GLU A 41 -101.09 59.10 76.42
N ALA A 42 -101.05 58.54 77.63
CA ALA A 42 -99.88 57.81 78.14
C ALA A 42 -99.61 56.53 77.33
N GLU A 43 -100.66 55.81 76.94
CA GLU A 43 -100.55 54.60 76.12
C GLU A 43 -100.05 54.93 74.70
N SER A 44 -100.57 55.98 74.05
CA SER A 44 -100.07 56.44 72.74
C SER A 44 -98.61 56.90 72.80
N ARG A 45 -98.20 57.60 73.88
CA ARG A 45 -96.80 57.98 74.12
C ARG A 45 -95.89 56.79 74.28
N ALA A 46 -96.31 55.80 75.09
CA ALA A 46 -95.57 54.57 75.30
C ALA A 46 -95.42 53.76 74.00
N PHE A 47 -96.48 53.70 73.19
CA PHE A 47 -96.48 53.02 71.90
C PHE A 47 -95.50 53.66 70.91
N LEU A 48 -95.55 54.99 70.75
CA LEU A 48 -94.68 55.73 69.83
C LEU A 48 -93.20 55.69 70.26
N HIS A 49 -92.90 55.79 71.56
CA HIS A 49 -91.54 55.64 72.06
C HIS A 49 -91.01 54.20 71.90
N ARG A 50 -91.88 53.18 71.98
CA ARG A 50 -91.50 51.80 71.68
C ARG A 50 -91.11 51.61 70.21
N LEU A 51 -91.80 52.29 69.30
CA LEU A 51 -91.45 52.27 67.88
C LEU A 51 -90.18 53.08 67.59
N LEU A 52 -89.94 54.17 68.34
CA LEU A 52 -88.77 55.03 68.18
C LEU A 52 -88.13 55.38 69.54
N PRO A 53 -87.24 54.51 70.05
CA PRO A 53 -86.64 54.65 71.38
C PRO A 53 -85.66 55.83 71.52
N HIS A 54 -85.32 56.48 70.41
CA HIS A 54 -84.33 57.54 70.35
C HIS A 54 -84.91 58.96 70.56
N VAL A 55 -86.24 59.09 70.71
CA VAL A 55 -86.91 60.39 70.94
C VAL A 55 -87.28 60.53 72.43
N PRO A 56 -86.86 61.60 73.14
CA PRO A 56 -87.06 61.73 74.59
C PRO A 56 -88.54 61.84 75.01
N LEU A 57 -88.87 61.30 76.20
CA LEU A 57 -90.19 61.34 76.85
C LEU A 57 -90.21 62.34 78.03
N PRO A 58 -90.76 63.56 77.86
CA PRO A 58 -90.91 64.53 78.94
C PRO A 58 -92.15 64.21 79.78
N SER A 59 -92.00 64.01 81.09
CA SER A 59 -93.08 63.62 82.00
C SER A 59 -94.06 64.75 82.36
N ASP A 60 -93.76 66.00 82.01
CA ASP A 60 -94.46 67.21 82.50
C ASP A 60 -95.07 68.07 81.38
N GLN A 61 -95.14 67.54 80.16
CA GLN A 61 -95.56 68.30 78.97
C GLN A 61 -96.96 67.87 78.50
N ASP A 62 -97.75 68.83 78.02
CA ASP A 62 -99.04 68.59 77.37
C ASP A 62 -98.88 67.65 76.15
N HIS A 63 -99.82 66.70 75.97
CA HIS A 63 -99.74 65.65 74.93
C HIS A 63 -99.61 66.20 73.52
N HIS A 64 -100.32 67.28 73.21
CA HIS A 64 -100.29 67.88 71.89
C HIS A 64 -98.92 68.54 71.58
N LYS A 65 -98.32 69.21 72.57
CA LYS A 65 -96.99 69.81 72.40
C LYS A 65 -95.91 68.75 72.21
N TRP A 66 -96.03 67.63 72.91
CA TRP A 66 -95.09 66.52 72.77
C TRP A 66 -95.15 65.90 71.36
N LEU A 67 -96.34 65.66 70.80
CA LEU A 67 -96.49 65.14 69.44
C LEU A 67 -95.84 66.05 68.39
N GLN A 68 -95.98 67.38 68.54
CA GLN A 68 -95.39 68.35 67.63
C GLN A 68 -93.86 68.37 67.72
N ASN A 69 -93.31 68.24 68.94
CA ASN A 69 -91.87 68.09 69.16
C ASN A 69 -91.33 66.73 68.65
N PHE A 70 -92.14 65.67 68.75
CA PHE A 70 -91.84 64.34 68.23
C PHE A 70 -91.77 64.35 66.70
N GLU A 71 -92.71 65.02 66.04
CA GLU A 71 -92.72 65.24 64.58
C GLU A 71 -91.50 66.05 64.13
N ALA A 72 -91.17 67.14 64.83
CA ALA A 72 -89.98 67.94 64.54
C ALA A 72 -88.68 67.14 64.71
N SER A 73 -88.56 66.35 65.79
CA SER A 73 -87.40 65.48 66.04
C SER A 73 -87.24 64.40 64.96
N MET A 74 -88.34 63.84 64.45
CA MET A 74 -88.32 62.92 63.31
C MET A 74 -87.80 63.59 62.03
N ASN A 75 -88.21 64.84 61.78
CA ASN A 75 -87.82 65.57 60.58
C ASN A 75 -86.34 66.00 60.61
N GLU A 76 -85.84 66.39 61.79
CA GLU A 76 -84.41 66.72 61.99
C GLU A 76 -83.52 65.49 61.86
N SER A 77 -83.95 64.33 62.37
CA SER A 77 -83.23 63.06 62.26
C SER A 77 -83.15 62.53 60.82
N SER A 78 -84.06 62.98 59.95
CA SER A 78 -84.16 62.55 58.55
C SER A 78 -83.32 63.43 57.60
N SER A 79 -83.29 64.76 57.81
CA SER A 79 -82.67 65.67 56.82
C SER A 79 -81.14 65.80 56.92
N GLY A 80 -80.54 65.71 58.12
CA GLY A 80 -79.10 65.86 58.31
C GLY A 80 -78.27 64.61 57.98
N GLY A 81 -78.88 63.41 58.04
CA GLY A 81 -78.21 62.14 57.76
C GLY A 81 -78.21 61.72 56.29
N GLN A 82 -79.14 62.25 55.48
CA GLN A 82 -79.34 61.82 54.10
C GLN A 82 -78.16 62.17 53.17
N GLU A 83 -77.54 63.33 53.35
CA GLU A 83 -76.48 63.82 52.46
C GLU A 83 -75.13 63.12 52.72
N GLY A 84 -74.76 62.91 53.99
CA GLY A 84 -73.56 62.14 54.35
C GLY A 84 -73.66 60.62 54.10
N LEU A 85 -74.88 60.06 54.11
CA LEU A 85 -75.12 58.69 53.65
C LEU A 85 -75.02 58.56 52.13
N ALA A 86 -75.46 59.58 51.38
CA ALA A 86 -75.35 59.60 49.92
C ALA A 86 -73.89 59.70 49.45
N GLU A 87 -73.06 60.52 50.10
CA GLU A 87 -71.64 60.63 49.80
C GLU A 87 -70.89 59.32 50.09
N LYS A 88 -71.13 58.69 51.24
CA LYS A 88 -70.57 57.36 51.57
C LYS A 88 -71.01 56.26 50.61
N LEU A 89 -72.25 56.30 50.12
CA LEU A 89 -72.73 55.36 49.11
C LEU A 89 -71.95 55.53 47.81
N LYS A 90 -71.78 56.78 47.35
CA LYS A 90 -71.01 57.10 46.15
C LYS A 90 -69.54 56.67 46.27
N GLU A 91 -68.89 56.94 47.40
CA GLU A 91 -67.51 56.47 47.67
C GLU A 91 -67.42 54.94 47.65
N ALA A 92 -68.39 54.25 48.24
CA ALA A 92 -68.45 52.79 48.22
C ALA A 92 -68.69 52.22 46.81
N GLU A 93 -69.52 52.88 46.00
CA GLU A 93 -69.74 52.54 44.58
C GLU A 93 -68.48 52.75 43.74
N GLU A 94 -67.76 53.86 43.95
CA GLU A 94 -66.48 54.13 43.28
C GLU A 94 -65.41 53.10 43.70
N ALA A 95 -65.32 52.77 44.99
CA ALA A 95 -64.43 51.73 45.50
C ALA A 95 -64.80 50.34 44.95
N GLN A 96 -66.10 50.01 44.85
CA GLN A 96 -66.58 48.77 44.23
C GLN A 96 -66.14 48.70 42.76
N LYS A 97 -66.25 49.80 42.02
CA LYS A 97 -65.84 49.86 40.61
C LYS A 97 -64.34 49.67 40.44
N VAL A 98 -63.52 50.27 41.31
CA VAL A 98 -62.06 50.06 41.31
C VAL A 98 -61.73 48.60 41.60
N LEU A 99 -62.29 48.02 42.67
CA LEU A 99 -62.05 46.63 43.03
C LEU A 99 -62.49 45.65 41.92
N GLN A 100 -63.61 45.94 41.24
CA GLN A 100 -64.06 45.17 40.09
C GLN A 100 -63.03 45.21 38.96
N LYS A 101 -62.50 46.39 38.61
CA LYS A 101 -61.45 46.55 37.59
C LYS A 101 -60.16 45.81 37.97
N ASP A 102 -59.79 45.84 39.25
CA ASP A 102 -58.63 45.11 39.75
C ASP A 102 -58.84 43.59 39.63
N CYS A 103 -60.04 43.10 39.96
CA CYS A 103 -60.40 41.69 39.78
C CYS A 103 -60.36 41.26 38.31
N GLU A 104 -60.84 42.10 37.39
CA GLU A 104 -60.74 41.85 35.94
C GLU A 104 -59.27 41.81 35.48
N THR A 105 -58.45 42.71 36.01
CA THR A 105 -57.00 42.75 35.71
C THR A 105 -56.30 41.49 36.23
N TYR A 106 -56.57 41.06 37.46
CA TYR A 106 -56.02 39.82 38.01
C TYR A 106 -56.44 38.59 37.21
N LYS A 107 -57.70 38.49 36.78
CA LYS A 107 -58.17 37.40 35.91
C LYS A 107 -57.38 37.35 34.60
N LYS A 108 -57.12 38.51 33.99
CA LYS A 108 -56.33 38.59 32.76
C LYS A 108 -54.88 38.15 32.98
N VAL A 109 -54.22 38.65 34.02
CA VAL A 109 -52.84 38.26 34.34
C VAL A 109 -52.75 36.75 34.65
N LEU A 110 -53.70 36.19 35.39
CA LEU A 110 -53.75 34.75 35.66
C LEU A 110 -53.84 33.93 34.38
N ALA A 111 -54.74 34.29 33.46
CA ALA A 111 -54.86 33.62 32.16
C ALA A 111 -53.58 33.73 31.33
N GLU A 112 -52.91 34.90 31.33
CA GLU A 112 -51.63 35.08 30.64
C GLU A 112 -50.51 34.21 31.27
N THR A 113 -50.44 34.15 32.59
CA THR A 113 -49.45 33.30 33.30
C THR A 113 -49.70 31.82 33.08
N GLU A 114 -50.96 31.38 33.10
CA GLU A 114 -51.35 30.00 32.80
C GLU A 114 -50.94 29.61 31.36
N GLY A 115 -51.17 30.51 30.40
CA GLY A 115 -50.72 30.31 29.01
C GLY A 115 -49.19 30.29 28.83
N ILE A 116 -48.43 31.00 29.66
CA ILE A 116 -46.95 30.89 29.68
C ILE A 116 -46.53 29.56 30.28
N LEU A 117 -47.11 29.17 31.42
CA LEU A 117 -46.80 27.91 32.09
C LEU A 117 -47.09 26.70 31.20
N GLN A 118 -48.24 26.70 30.51
CA GLN A 118 -48.59 25.63 29.59
C GLN A 118 -47.59 25.49 28.44
N ARG A 119 -47.14 26.61 27.86
CA ARG A 119 -46.11 26.59 26.81
C ARG A 119 -44.76 26.09 27.32
N LEU A 120 -44.35 26.49 28.52
CA LEU A 120 -43.12 26.01 29.14
C LEU A 120 -43.20 24.52 29.43
N GLN A 121 -44.33 24.05 29.99
CA GLN A 121 -44.55 22.63 30.24
C GLN A 121 -44.44 21.81 28.94
N SER A 122 -45.16 22.20 27.89
CA SER A 122 -45.08 21.50 26.59
C SER A 122 -43.67 21.54 25.99
N SER A 123 -42.94 22.66 26.15
CA SER A 123 -41.55 22.78 25.68
C SER A 123 -40.61 21.83 26.43
N VAL A 124 -40.78 21.67 27.74
CA VAL A 124 -39.97 20.75 28.55
C VAL A 124 -40.28 19.30 28.19
N GLU A 125 -41.57 18.95 28.07
CA GLU A 125 -41.99 17.59 27.67
C GLU A 125 -41.44 17.22 26.29
N GLN A 126 -41.48 18.15 25.32
CA GLN A 126 -40.93 17.94 23.98
C GLN A 126 -39.40 17.80 23.98
N GLU A 127 -38.70 18.59 24.79
CA GLU A 127 -37.24 18.51 24.88
C GLU A 127 -36.84 17.20 25.58
N GLU A 128 -37.58 16.77 26.60
CA GLU A 128 -37.37 15.47 27.26
C GLU A 128 -37.54 14.31 26.29
N THR A 129 -38.60 14.32 25.45
CA THR A 129 -38.77 13.28 24.43
C THR A 129 -37.65 13.33 23.38
N SER A 130 -37.22 14.51 22.95
CA SER A 130 -36.11 14.67 22.01
C SER A 130 -34.79 14.11 22.55
N TRP A 131 -34.45 14.40 23.81
CA TRP A 131 -33.23 13.86 24.42
C TRP A 131 -33.32 12.36 24.68
N ARG A 132 -34.50 11.85 25.02
CA ARG A 132 -34.73 10.41 25.18
C ARG A 132 -34.47 9.66 23.87
N GLU A 133 -35.00 10.16 22.75
CA GLU A 133 -34.75 9.59 21.41
C GLU A 133 -33.27 9.66 21.03
N LYS A 134 -32.61 10.81 21.24
CA LYS A 134 -31.17 10.96 20.97
C LYS A 134 -30.33 9.99 21.80
N LEU A 135 -30.69 9.78 23.07
CA LEU A 135 -30.01 8.84 23.96
C LEU A 135 -30.19 7.40 23.47
N GLU A 136 -31.41 6.99 23.10
CA GLU A 136 -31.69 5.66 22.55
C GLU A 136 -30.90 5.40 21.26
N VAL A 137 -30.85 6.37 20.34
CA VAL A 137 -30.06 6.27 19.11
C VAL A 137 -28.57 6.13 19.41
N SER A 138 -28.03 6.96 20.30
CA SER A 138 -26.61 6.89 20.68
C SER A 138 -26.28 5.57 21.38
N GLN A 139 -27.18 5.06 22.23
CA GLN A 139 -27.02 3.78 22.91
C GLN A 139 -27.00 2.62 21.89
N ALA A 140 -27.90 2.65 20.90
CA ALA A 140 -27.96 1.66 19.82
C ALA A 140 -26.70 1.68 18.93
N GLN A 141 -26.17 2.87 18.64
CA GLN A 141 -24.91 2.99 17.90
C GLN A 141 -23.72 2.45 18.70
N LEU A 142 -23.66 2.73 20.00
CA LEU A 142 -22.60 2.22 20.88
C LEU A 142 -22.62 0.69 20.95
N THR A 143 -23.80 0.08 21.10
CA THR A 143 -23.93 -1.39 21.12
C THR A 143 -23.52 -2.00 19.78
N GLN A 144 -23.92 -1.40 18.65
CA GLN A 144 -23.51 -1.85 17.33
C GLN A 144 -21.99 -1.76 17.13
N MET A 145 -21.37 -0.64 17.53
CA MET A 145 -19.92 -0.47 17.39
C MET A 145 -19.16 -1.44 18.28
N THR A 146 -19.64 -1.66 19.50
CA THR A 146 -19.08 -2.65 20.43
C THR A 146 -19.11 -4.06 19.82
N GLN A 147 -20.23 -4.45 19.18
CA GLN A 147 -20.33 -5.73 18.49
C GLN A 147 -19.33 -5.85 17.33
N LYS A 148 -19.13 -4.79 16.54
CA LYS A 148 -18.15 -4.77 15.44
C LYS A 148 -16.72 -4.90 15.96
N VAL A 149 -16.38 -4.19 17.04
CA VAL A 149 -15.06 -4.29 17.69
C VAL A 149 -14.82 -5.72 18.17
N ASN A 150 -15.77 -6.31 18.90
CA ASN A 150 -15.64 -7.68 19.36
C ASN A 150 -15.47 -8.69 18.20
N ALA A 151 -16.16 -8.49 17.09
CA ALA A 151 -16.02 -9.35 15.91
C ALA A 151 -14.63 -9.21 15.25
N LEU A 152 -14.10 -7.99 15.17
CA LEU A 152 -12.75 -7.74 14.66
C LEU A 152 -11.67 -8.30 15.59
N GLU A 153 -11.82 -8.15 16.91
CA GLU A 153 -10.92 -8.74 17.89
C GLU A 153 -10.89 -10.27 17.77
N GLN A 154 -12.05 -10.91 17.61
CA GLN A 154 -12.12 -12.36 17.38
C GLN A 154 -11.43 -12.79 16.09
N GLU A 155 -11.55 -12.03 15.00
CA GLU A 155 -10.87 -12.36 13.75
C GLU A 155 -9.35 -12.17 13.86
N VAL A 156 -8.90 -11.13 14.56
CA VAL A 156 -7.46 -10.94 14.88
C VAL A 156 -6.94 -12.10 15.70
N ASP A 157 -7.66 -12.51 16.73
CA ASP A 157 -7.29 -13.66 17.56
C ASP A 157 -7.30 -14.95 16.74
N ARG A 158 -8.28 -15.14 15.85
CA ARG A 158 -8.34 -16.31 14.95
C ARG A 158 -7.12 -16.34 14.03
N LEU A 159 -6.79 -15.25 13.34
CA LEU A 159 -5.62 -15.18 12.46
C LEU A 159 -4.29 -15.40 13.21
N ASN A 160 -4.22 -14.98 14.47
CA ASN A 160 -3.06 -15.23 15.32
C ASN A 160 -3.01 -16.67 15.88
N SER A 161 -4.17 -17.25 16.22
CA SER A 161 -4.28 -18.56 16.90
C SER A 161 -4.37 -19.76 15.95
N ASP A 162 -5.03 -19.63 14.79
CA ASP A 162 -4.95 -20.60 13.68
C ASP A 162 -3.49 -20.80 13.24
N GLY A 163 -2.60 -19.88 13.64
CA GLY A 163 -1.19 -19.99 13.39
C GLY A 163 -0.88 -19.84 11.91
N ASP A 164 -1.82 -19.35 11.11
CA ASP A 164 -1.67 -19.08 9.68
C ASP A 164 -0.50 -18.14 9.43
N VAL A 165 -0.40 -17.06 10.22
CA VAL A 165 0.69 -16.09 10.10
C VAL A 165 2.03 -16.73 10.48
N GLU A 166 2.09 -17.49 11.58
CA GLU A 166 3.32 -18.18 12.00
C GLU A 166 3.69 -19.37 11.09
N GLY A 167 2.69 -20.00 10.48
CA GLY A 167 2.81 -21.07 9.48
C GLY A 167 3.43 -20.54 8.21
N LEU A 168 2.83 -19.50 7.62
CA LEU A 168 3.38 -18.79 6.47
C LEU A 168 4.78 -18.25 6.74
N ARG A 169 5.05 -17.77 7.97
CA ARG A 169 6.40 -17.34 8.36
C ARG A 169 7.40 -18.49 8.34
N ARG A 170 7.03 -19.66 8.87
CA ARG A 170 7.88 -20.87 8.85
C ARG A 170 8.10 -21.38 7.42
N ASP A 171 7.05 -21.44 6.61
CA ASP A 171 7.13 -21.88 5.21
C ASP A 171 8.00 -20.93 4.38
N LYS A 172 7.85 -19.62 4.58
CA LYS A 172 8.74 -18.61 3.98
C LYS A 172 10.20 -18.89 4.33
N GLN A 173 10.53 -19.06 5.62
CA GLN A 173 11.90 -19.34 6.06
C GLN A 173 12.45 -20.63 5.46
N HIS A 174 11.61 -21.65 5.35
CA HIS A 174 11.99 -22.92 4.73
C HIS A 174 12.32 -22.76 3.25
N LEU A 175 11.45 -22.08 2.48
CA LEU A 175 11.66 -21.81 1.06
C LEU A 175 12.88 -20.91 0.81
N GLU A 176 13.12 -19.91 1.66
CA GLU A 176 14.33 -19.09 1.60
C GLU A 176 15.60 -19.94 1.77
N ALA A 177 15.62 -20.87 2.73
CA ALA A 177 16.75 -21.77 2.94
C ALA A 177 16.93 -22.77 1.78
N GLU A 178 15.84 -23.24 1.16
CA GLU A 178 15.92 -24.08 -0.04
C GLU A 178 16.46 -23.32 -1.25
N LEU A 179 16.05 -22.06 -1.42
CA LEU A 179 16.55 -21.19 -2.48
C LEU A 179 18.06 -20.95 -2.32
N GLU A 180 18.52 -20.59 -1.12
CA GLU A 180 19.95 -20.36 -0.83
C GLU A 180 20.79 -21.62 -1.11
N ARG A 181 20.25 -22.80 -0.77
CA ARG A 181 20.90 -24.08 -1.09
C ARG A 181 21.01 -24.30 -2.60
N ALA A 182 19.92 -24.08 -3.33
CA ALA A 182 19.89 -24.24 -4.79
C ALA A 182 20.82 -23.25 -5.51
N GLU A 183 20.90 -22.01 -5.04
CA GLU A 183 21.85 -21.02 -5.53
C GLU A 183 23.30 -21.44 -5.26
N GLY A 184 23.59 -21.99 -4.08
CA GLY A 184 24.89 -22.56 -3.73
C GLY A 184 25.28 -23.73 -4.64
N GLU A 185 24.35 -24.65 -4.91
CA GLU A 185 24.55 -25.76 -5.85
C GLU A 185 24.78 -25.24 -7.29
N SER A 186 24.01 -24.25 -7.73
CA SER A 186 24.19 -23.63 -9.05
C SER A 186 25.56 -22.97 -9.20
N ALA A 187 26.03 -22.28 -8.16
CA ALA A 187 27.37 -21.69 -8.14
C ALA A 187 28.47 -22.77 -8.20
N ALA A 188 28.30 -23.89 -7.50
CA ALA A 188 29.22 -25.02 -7.55
C ALA A 188 29.27 -25.64 -8.97
N TYR A 189 28.11 -25.90 -9.58
CA TYR A 189 28.05 -26.41 -10.96
C TYR A 189 28.67 -25.42 -11.95
N MET A 190 28.48 -24.11 -11.78
CA MET A 190 29.11 -23.11 -12.62
C MET A 190 30.64 -23.16 -12.51
N SER A 191 31.19 -23.30 -11.30
CA SER A 191 32.63 -23.46 -11.08
C SER A 191 33.17 -24.71 -11.79
N GLU A 192 32.49 -25.85 -11.63
CA GLU A 192 32.89 -27.11 -12.29
C GLU A 192 32.87 -26.99 -13.82
N VAL A 193 31.84 -26.33 -14.38
CA VAL A 193 31.76 -26.08 -15.83
C VAL A 193 32.92 -25.19 -16.31
N LEU A 194 33.33 -24.20 -15.52
CA LEU A 194 34.50 -23.36 -15.84
C LEU A 194 35.80 -24.18 -15.82
N GLU A 195 36.01 -25.01 -14.79
CA GLU A 195 37.18 -25.89 -14.70
C GLU A 195 37.24 -26.89 -15.87
N LEU A 196 36.12 -27.51 -16.22
CA LEU A 196 36.02 -28.42 -17.36
C LEU A 196 36.32 -27.71 -18.68
N LYS A 197 35.87 -26.46 -18.83
CA LYS A 197 36.17 -25.64 -20.00
C LYS A 197 37.67 -25.36 -20.08
N ASP A 198 38.32 -25.00 -18.97
CA ASP A 198 39.76 -24.75 -18.94
C ASP A 198 40.55 -26.01 -19.32
N LEU A 199 40.18 -27.18 -18.76
CA LEU A 199 40.79 -28.47 -19.11
C LEU A 199 40.60 -28.83 -20.59
N LEU A 200 39.40 -28.62 -21.14
CA LEU A 200 39.12 -28.85 -22.56
C LEU A 200 40.04 -27.98 -23.43
N THR A 201 40.21 -26.71 -23.05
CA THR A 201 41.07 -25.76 -23.77
C THR A 201 42.55 -26.20 -23.71
N GLU A 202 43.00 -26.71 -22.56
CA GLU A 202 44.35 -27.25 -22.40
C GLU A 202 44.58 -28.50 -23.26
N LEU A 203 43.61 -29.43 -23.29
CA LEU A 203 43.69 -30.63 -24.12
C LEU A 203 43.66 -30.30 -25.61
N GLN A 204 42.86 -29.32 -26.03
CA GLN A 204 42.86 -28.81 -27.41
C GLN A 204 44.24 -28.25 -27.79
N ASN A 205 44.83 -27.41 -26.94
CA ASN A 205 46.17 -26.86 -27.18
C ASN A 205 47.25 -27.96 -27.27
N LYS A 206 47.17 -29.00 -26.43
CA LYS A 206 48.09 -30.16 -26.49
C LYS A 206 47.91 -30.96 -27.76
N LEU A 207 46.67 -31.18 -28.19
CA LEU A 207 46.37 -31.88 -29.43
C LEU A 207 46.89 -31.10 -30.65
N ASP A 208 46.64 -29.80 -30.72
CA ASP A 208 47.13 -28.93 -31.79
C ASP A 208 48.67 -28.90 -31.82
N GLY A 209 49.31 -28.82 -30.65
CA GLY A 209 50.77 -28.92 -30.53
C GLY A 209 51.33 -30.25 -31.04
N SER A 210 50.73 -31.37 -30.63
CA SER A 210 51.13 -32.71 -31.08
C SER A 210 50.87 -32.93 -32.57
N TYR A 211 49.78 -32.38 -33.10
CA TYR A 211 49.47 -32.43 -34.53
C TYR A 211 50.51 -31.67 -35.34
N ASN A 212 50.84 -30.44 -34.94
CA ASN A 212 51.87 -29.63 -35.60
C ASN A 212 53.26 -30.29 -35.53
N GLU A 213 53.61 -30.94 -34.42
CA GLU A 213 54.83 -31.74 -34.30
C GLU A 213 54.85 -32.91 -35.30
N ALA A 214 53.76 -33.66 -35.40
CA ALA A 214 53.66 -34.78 -36.33
C ALA A 214 53.78 -34.34 -37.80
N VAL A 215 53.18 -33.19 -38.15
CA VAL A 215 53.33 -32.58 -39.48
C VAL A 215 54.80 -32.26 -39.76
N ARG A 216 55.50 -31.62 -38.82
CA ARG A 216 56.92 -31.29 -38.98
C ARG A 216 57.79 -32.54 -39.14
N GLN A 217 57.55 -33.56 -38.32
CA GLN A 217 58.26 -34.84 -38.43
C GLN A 217 58.00 -35.51 -39.79
N ASN A 218 56.79 -35.41 -40.33
CA ASN A 218 56.49 -35.94 -41.67
C ASN A 218 57.24 -35.18 -42.77
N GLU A 219 57.32 -33.85 -42.67
CA GLU A 219 58.12 -33.02 -43.59
C GLU A 219 59.62 -33.39 -43.54
N GLU A 220 60.18 -33.57 -42.33
CA GLU A 220 61.57 -34.02 -42.15
C GLU A 220 61.80 -35.42 -42.74
N LEU A 221 60.86 -36.33 -42.51
CA LEU A 221 60.92 -37.70 -43.01
C LEU A 221 60.84 -37.75 -44.54
N ASP A 222 60.02 -36.89 -45.16
CA ASP A 222 59.95 -36.79 -46.62
C ASP A 222 61.24 -36.18 -47.20
N LEU A 223 61.84 -35.19 -46.55
CA LEU A 223 63.16 -34.67 -46.92
C LEU A 223 64.23 -35.78 -46.88
N LEU A 224 64.26 -36.57 -45.81
CA LEU A 224 65.20 -37.69 -45.67
C LEU A 224 64.99 -38.77 -46.75
N LYS A 225 63.74 -39.11 -47.10
CA LYS A 225 63.44 -40.03 -48.21
C LYS A 225 63.97 -39.50 -49.54
N THR A 226 63.80 -38.21 -49.81
CA THR A 226 64.33 -37.57 -51.03
C THR A 226 65.85 -37.67 -51.06
N GLN A 227 66.53 -37.31 -49.97
CA GLN A 227 67.99 -37.43 -49.86
C GLN A 227 68.47 -38.86 -50.04
N LEU A 228 67.82 -39.84 -49.41
CA LEU A 228 68.15 -41.26 -49.58
C LEU A 228 68.00 -41.70 -51.04
N THR A 229 66.91 -41.33 -51.69
CA THR A 229 66.67 -41.62 -53.11
C THR A 229 67.75 -41.01 -54.00
N GLU A 230 68.16 -39.77 -53.72
CA GLU A 230 69.26 -39.11 -54.43
C GLU A 230 70.59 -39.86 -54.25
N THR A 231 70.91 -40.29 -53.02
CA THR A 231 72.13 -41.07 -52.76
C THR A 231 72.13 -42.45 -53.42
N LEU A 232 70.98 -43.12 -53.46
CA LEU A 232 70.82 -44.39 -54.18
C LEU A 232 71.06 -44.20 -55.68
N CYS A 233 70.48 -43.15 -56.26
CA CYS A 233 70.66 -42.84 -57.67
C CYS A 233 72.13 -42.54 -57.99
N LYS A 234 72.84 -41.78 -57.13
CA LYS A 234 74.29 -41.56 -57.24
C LYS A 234 75.07 -42.87 -57.16
N LEU A 235 74.75 -43.74 -56.21
CA LEU A 235 75.42 -45.03 -56.04
C LEU A 235 75.21 -45.96 -57.25
N GLU A 236 74.00 -46.00 -57.82
CA GLU A 236 73.71 -46.73 -59.05
C GLU A 236 74.53 -46.22 -60.23
N THR A 237 74.69 -44.90 -60.37
CA THR A 237 75.54 -44.33 -61.43
C THR A 237 77.00 -44.71 -61.25
N GLU A 238 77.55 -44.61 -60.03
CA GLU A 238 78.93 -45.01 -59.72
C GLU A 238 79.15 -46.52 -59.94
N GLU A 239 78.18 -47.37 -59.59
CA GLU A 239 78.25 -48.81 -59.84
C GLU A 239 78.22 -49.13 -61.35
N GLY A 240 77.41 -48.42 -62.14
CA GLY A 240 77.41 -48.53 -63.59
C GLY A 240 78.75 -48.10 -64.21
N GLU A 241 79.35 -47.03 -63.70
CA GLU A 241 80.69 -46.59 -64.10
C GLU A 241 81.75 -47.65 -63.74
N ARG A 242 81.70 -48.22 -62.53
CA ARG A 242 82.60 -49.29 -62.08
C ARG A 242 82.52 -50.53 -62.97
N GLN A 243 81.31 -50.95 -63.37
CA GLN A 243 81.10 -52.08 -64.27
C GLN A 243 81.69 -51.81 -65.66
N LYS A 244 81.52 -50.58 -66.18
CA LYS A 244 82.14 -50.16 -67.44
C LYS A 244 83.66 -50.23 -67.37
N VAL A 245 84.26 -49.67 -66.32
CA VAL A 245 85.72 -49.71 -66.09
C VAL A 245 86.22 -51.16 -66.00
N ALA A 246 85.51 -52.03 -65.28
CA ALA A 246 85.85 -53.45 -65.20
C ALA A 246 85.80 -54.15 -66.58
N GLY A 247 84.79 -53.83 -67.41
CA GLY A 247 84.68 -54.34 -68.77
C GLY A 247 85.81 -53.84 -69.69
N ASP A 248 86.17 -52.56 -69.59
CA ASP A 248 87.27 -51.98 -70.36
C ASP A 248 88.63 -52.55 -69.93
N LEU A 249 88.83 -52.80 -68.62
CA LEU A 249 90.01 -53.49 -68.10
C LEU A 249 90.13 -54.91 -68.66
N TYR A 250 89.03 -55.67 -68.73
CA TYR A 250 89.02 -57.02 -69.30
C TYR A 250 89.41 -57.02 -70.79
N LYS A 251 88.91 -56.05 -71.58
CA LYS A 251 89.34 -55.88 -72.98
C LYS A 251 90.82 -55.56 -73.08
N ALA A 252 91.33 -54.65 -72.25
CA ALA A 252 92.75 -54.30 -72.21
C ALA A 252 93.63 -55.51 -71.85
N GLN A 253 93.17 -56.37 -70.93
CA GLN A 253 93.85 -57.63 -70.60
C GLN A 253 93.91 -58.59 -71.79
N GLN A 254 92.80 -58.77 -72.54
CA GLN A 254 92.81 -59.60 -73.76
C GLN A 254 93.76 -59.04 -74.82
N SER A 255 93.76 -57.72 -75.04
CA SER A 255 94.70 -57.08 -75.97
C SER A 255 96.15 -57.29 -75.53
N LEU A 256 96.43 -57.24 -74.22
CA LEU A 256 97.77 -57.53 -73.68
C LEU A 256 98.18 -58.99 -73.92
N GLU A 257 97.29 -59.96 -73.70
CA GLU A 257 97.55 -61.39 -73.99
C GLU A 257 97.84 -61.61 -75.48
N LEU A 258 97.08 -60.99 -76.39
CA LEU A 258 97.32 -61.07 -77.83
C LEU A 258 98.70 -60.50 -78.21
N ILE A 259 99.07 -59.34 -77.66
CA ILE A 259 100.41 -58.75 -77.86
C ILE A 259 101.48 -59.70 -77.32
N GLN A 260 101.27 -60.28 -76.13
CA GLN A 260 102.19 -61.25 -75.54
C GLN A 260 102.37 -62.48 -76.46
N GLU A 261 101.29 -63.03 -77.02
CA GLU A 261 101.33 -64.13 -77.99
C GLU A 261 102.04 -63.75 -79.28
N GLU A 262 101.79 -62.55 -79.83
CA GLU A 262 102.47 -62.03 -81.01
C GLU A 262 103.97 -61.86 -80.77
N ILE A 263 104.38 -61.39 -79.59
CA ILE A 263 105.78 -61.33 -79.18
C ILE A 263 106.39 -62.74 -79.12
N VAL A 264 105.70 -63.72 -78.53
CA VAL A 264 106.16 -65.12 -78.47
C VAL A 264 106.27 -65.75 -79.87
N LYS A 265 105.34 -65.44 -80.79
CA LYS A 265 105.42 -65.90 -82.19
C LYS A 265 106.53 -65.22 -82.98
N ALA A 266 106.75 -63.92 -82.77
CA ALA A 266 107.89 -63.20 -83.36
C ALA A 266 109.22 -63.75 -82.83
N ALA A 267 109.27 -64.16 -81.56
CA ALA A 267 110.41 -64.88 -80.97
C ALA A 267 110.53 -66.32 -81.52
N GLY A 268 109.44 -67.06 -81.72
CA GLY A 268 109.44 -68.43 -82.25
C GLY A 268 109.70 -68.54 -83.76
N GLN A 269 109.42 -67.50 -84.54
CA GLN A 269 109.86 -67.38 -85.93
C GLN A 269 111.38 -67.12 -86.05
N ALA A 270 112.05 -66.76 -84.95
CA ALA A 270 113.51 -66.69 -84.92
C ALA A 270 114.18 -68.08 -84.77
N ASP A 271 113.46 -69.09 -84.27
CA ASP A 271 114.05 -70.38 -83.87
C ASP A 271 113.78 -71.56 -84.83
N LEU A 272 113.27 -71.31 -86.04
CA LEU A 272 112.96 -72.37 -87.02
C LEU A 272 113.51 -72.12 -88.44
N ILE A 273 114.71 -71.53 -88.53
CA ILE A 273 115.63 -71.77 -89.67
C ILE A 273 117.04 -72.03 -89.13
N GLU A 274 117.45 -73.29 -89.23
CA GLU A 274 118.82 -73.75 -89.10
C GLU A 274 119.66 -73.24 -90.28
N THR A 275 120.63 -72.39 -89.94
CA THR A 275 121.89 -72.05 -90.63
C THR A 275 122.01 -72.28 -92.14
N SER A 276 122.27 -71.20 -92.88
CA SER A 276 123.45 -71.12 -93.77
C SER A 276 123.79 -69.68 -94.15
N SER A 277 124.92 -69.22 -93.63
CA SER A 277 125.76 -68.11 -94.09
C SER A 277 125.18 -66.70 -94.09
N LEU A 278 125.55 -65.97 -93.04
CA LEU A 278 125.28 -64.55 -92.79
C LEU A 278 126.01 -63.64 -93.77
N THR A 279 125.31 -62.60 -94.24
CA THR A 279 125.91 -61.29 -94.46
C THR A 279 125.02 -60.19 -93.85
N PRO A 280 125.63 -59.14 -93.27
CA PRO A 280 125.02 -58.30 -92.26
C PRO A 280 124.61 -56.98 -92.90
N THR A 281 123.42 -56.89 -93.50
CA THR A 281 122.94 -55.59 -94.05
C THR A 281 121.42 -55.44 -94.14
N GLU A 282 120.63 -56.46 -93.74
CA GLU A 282 119.15 -56.41 -93.79
C GLU A 282 118.46 -56.61 -92.41
N GLU A 283 119.25 -56.74 -91.33
CA GLU A 283 118.75 -56.85 -89.95
C GLU A 283 118.44 -55.49 -89.31
N ILE A 284 119.10 -54.41 -89.76
CA ILE A 284 118.91 -53.07 -89.19
C ILE A 284 117.53 -52.52 -89.58
N ASP A 285 117.09 -52.72 -90.82
CA ASP A 285 115.81 -52.19 -91.32
C ASP A 285 114.60 -52.94 -90.73
N ARG A 286 114.74 -54.24 -90.46
CA ARG A 286 113.72 -55.02 -89.71
C ARG A 286 113.71 -54.63 -88.23
N LYS A 287 114.87 -54.40 -87.61
CA LYS A 287 114.94 -53.94 -86.22
C LYS A 287 114.38 -52.53 -86.06
N GLU A 288 114.67 -51.59 -86.96
CA GLU A 288 114.13 -50.21 -86.93
C GLU A 288 112.61 -50.17 -87.14
N LYS A 289 112.06 -50.99 -88.04
CA LYS A 289 110.60 -51.06 -88.23
C LYS A 289 109.89 -51.68 -87.03
N VAL A 290 110.51 -52.68 -86.38
CA VAL A 290 109.98 -53.28 -85.15
C VAL A 290 110.09 -52.31 -83.98
N THR A 291 111.22 -51.60 -83.79
CA THR A 291 111.34 -50.59 -82.73
C THR A 291 110.47 -49.36 -82.97
N ALA A 292 110.21 -48.97 -84.22
CA ALA A 292 109.25 -47.91 -84.53
C ALA A 292 107.81 -48.34 -84.20
N GLY A 293 107.40 -49.56 -84.57
CA GLY A 293 106.09 -50.11 -84.19
C GLY A 293 105.92 -50.24 -82.67
N LEU A 294 106.99 -50.65 -81.97
CA LEU A 294 107.02 -50.74 -80.51
C LEU A 294 106.94 -49.36 -79.84
N ASN A 295 107.65 -48.36 -80.36
CA ASN A 295 107.57 -46.99 -79.85
C ASN A 295 106.18 -46.38 -80.05
N GLN A 296 105.54 -46.65 -81.19
CA GLN A 296 104.17 -46.20 -81.46
C GLN A 296 103.18 -46.81 -80.46
N THR A 297 103.27 -48.12 -80.20
CA THR A 297 102.42 -48.79 -79.20
C THR A 297 102.71 -48.33 -77.78
N VAL A 298 103.96 -48.06 -77.44
CA VAL A 298 104.32 -47.44 -76.15
C VAL A 298 103.71 -46.05 -76.02
N GLN A 299 103.70 -45.25 -77.08
CA GLN A 299 103.06 -43.93 -77.09
C GLN A 299 101.55 -44.01 -76.88
N GLU A 300 100.87 -44.93 -77.57
CA GLU A 300 99.43 -45.16 -77.41
C GLU A 300 99.08 -45.62 -75.99
N LEU A 301 99.89 -46.51 -75.40
CA LEU A 301 99.75 -46.90 -74.00
C LEU A 301 99.99 -45.73 -73.04
N GLN A 302 100.94 -44.85 -73.35
CA GLN A 302 101.21 -43.66 -72.54
C GLN A 302 100.06 -42.66 -72.59
N GLU A 303 99.43 -42.47 -73.76
CA GLU A 303 98.24 -41.63 -73.93
C GLU A 303 97.02 -42.21 -73.21
N LEU A 304 96.81 -43.54 -73.30
CA LEU A 304 95.75 -44.23 -72.55
C LEU A 304 95.96 -44.09 -71.03
N LEU A 305 97.19 -44.26 -70.55
CA LEU A 305 97.51 -44.10 -69.14
C LEU A 305 97.27 -42.67 -68.66
N GLN A 306 97.67 -41.66 -69.45
CA GLN A 306 97.39 -40.26 -69.14
C GLN A 306 95.89 -39.95 -69.14
N SER A 307 95.14 -40.54 -70.08
CA SER A 307 93.68 -40.43 -70.14
C SER A 307 93.02 -41.01 -68.87
N VAL A 308 93.41 -42.22 -68.46
CA VAL A 308 92.94 -42.86 -67.23
C VAL A 308 93.28 -42.03 -66.00
N ASN A 309 94.50 -41.51 -65.91
CA ASN A 309 94.94 -40.70 -64.78
C ASN A 309 94.15 -39.38 -64.69
N ARG A 310 93.84 -38.77 -65.84
CA ARG A 310 92.97 -37.57 -65.90
C ARG A 310 91.53 -37.87 -65.48
N GLN A 311 91.01 -39.05 -65.79
CA GLN A 311 89.68 -39.48 -65.34
C GLN A 311 89.63 -39.71 -63.82
N LEU A 312 90.65 -40.37 -63.25
CA LEU A 312 90.77 -40.56 -61.80
C LEU A 312 90.87 -39.22 -61.05
N THR A 313 91.64 -38.27 -61.58
CA THR A 313 91.77 -36.93 -60.98
C THR A 313 90.45 -36.17 -61.00
N LYS A 314 89.70 -36.23 -62.12
CA LYS A 314 88.35 -35.65 -62.23
C LYS A 314 87.34 -36.33 -61.30
N GLY A 315 87.44 -37.65 -61.11
CA GLY A 315 86.63 -38.37 -60.13
C GLY A 315 86.90 -37.86 -58.71
N HIS A 316 88.17 -37.67 -58.36
CA HIS A 316 88.55 -37.17 -57.04
C HIS A 316 88.10 -35.71 -56.79
N GLU A 317 88.16 -34.83 -57.80
CA GLU A 317 87.64 -33.46 -57.69
C GLU A 317 86.11 -33.42 -57.58
N ARG A 318 85.39 -34.32 -58.28
CA ARG A 318 83.93 -34.41 -58.21
C ARG A 318 83.45 -34.86 -56.82
N VAL A 319 84.20 -35.76 -56.17
CA VAL A 319 83.96 -36.18 -54.77
C VAL A 319 84.25 -35.04 -53.80
N ARG A 320 85.28 -34.22 -54.05
CA ARG A 320 85.67 -33.09 -53.18
C ARG A 320 84.73 -31.89 -53.25
N VAL A 321 84.17 -31.59 -54.43
CA VAL A 321 83.19 -30.49 -54.62
C VAL A 321 81.80 -30.88 -54.08
N SER A 322 81.51 -32.17 -53.94
CA SER A 322 80.24 -32.66 -53.39
C SER A 322 80.26 -32.86 -51.85
N SER A 323 81.38 -32.54 -51.18
CA SER A 323 81.59 -32.65 -49.72
C SER A 323 81.88 -31.30 -49.03
N ASN A 324 81.65 -30.17 -49.71
CA ASN A 324 81.70 -28.82 -49.13
C ASN A 324 80.35 -28.12 -49.24
#